data_AF-A0AA43CYU9-F1
#
_entry.id   AF-A0AA43CYU9-F1
#
_cell.length_a   1.000
_cell.length_b   1.000
_cell.length_c   1.000
_cell.angle_alpha   90.00
_cell.angle_beta   90.00
_cell.angle_gamma   90.00
#
_symmetry.space_group_name_H-M   'P 1'
#
loop_
_entity.id
_entity.type
_entity.pdbx_description
1 polymer ?
#
loop_
_entity_poly.entity_id
_entity_poly.type
_entity_poly.pdbx_seq_one_letter_code
_entity_poly.pdbx_strand_id
1 'polypeptide(L)' 'NGPGVHHVAYEVADLQARLQQLKAEGVRLIDEAPRIGAHKTQIAFMHPKASGGVLTELCQPGEHQE' A
#
# COMPACT_ATOMS: atom_id res chain seq x y z
N ASN A 1 22.35 -3.03 -4.51
CA ASN A 1 21.62 -3.23 -3.24
C ASN A 1 22.55 -2.90 -2.09
N GLY A 2 22.51 -1.66 -1.64
CA GLY A 2 23.15 -1.17 -0.41
C GLY A 2 22.09 -0.62 0.54
N PRO A 3 22.47 -0.12 1.73
CA PRO A 3 21.53 0.49 2.66
C PRO A 3 20.91 1.77 2.08
N GLY A 4 19.65 2.04 2.43
CA GLY A 4 18.89 3.21 1.97
C GLY A 4 17.40 3.09 2.26
N VAL A 5 16.62 4.11 1.88
CA VAL A 5 15.15 4.05 1.95
C VAL A 5 14.65 2.98 0.98
N HIS A 6 13.87 2.03 1.49
CA HIS A 6 13.37 0.91 0.68
C HIS A 6 12.01 1.21 0.03
N HIS A 7 11.09 1.80 0.79
CA HIS A 7 9.77 2.25 0.33
C HIS A 7 9.23 3.34 1.25
N VAL A 8 8.12 3.95 0.85
CA VAL A 8 7.34 4.88 1.68
C VAL A 8 5.96 4.26 1.90
N ALA A 9 5.46 4.31 3.14
CA ALA A 9 4.13 3.83 3.50
C ALA A 9 3.18 5.01 3.78
N TYR A 10 1.98 4.95 3.24
CA TYR A 10 0.90 5.89 3.50
C TYR A 10 -0.26 5.17 4.19
N GLU A 11 -0.71 5.73 5.30
CA GLU A 11 -1.91 5.26 5.98
C GLU A 11 -3.16 5.65 5.18
N VAL A 12 -4.09 4.71 5.06
CA VAL A 12 -5.40 4.91 4.43
C VAL A 12 -6.51 4.37 5.34
N ALA A 13 -7.67 5.04 5.31
CA ALA A 13 -8.81 4.65 6.13
C ALA A 13 -9.47 3.34 5.67
N ASP A 14 -9.57 3.14 4.35
CA ASP A 14 -10.10 1.91 3.74
C ASP A 14 -9.21 1.49 2.55
N LEU A 15 -8.39 0.47 2.78
CA LEU A 15 -7.44 -0.05 1.81
C LEU A 15 -8.14 -0.76 0.66
N GLN A 16 -9.22 -1.51 0.93
CA GLN A 16 -9.95 -2.22 -0.12
C GLN A 16 -10.59 -1.22 -1.10
N ALA A 17 -11.26 -0.19 -0.58
CA ALA A 17 -11.85 0.86 -1.39
C ALA A 17 -10.77 1.64 -2.16
N ARG A 18 -9.63 1.95 -1.51
CA ARG A 18 -8.54 2.68 -2.17
C ARG A 18 -7.93 1.90 -3.32
N LEU A 19 -7.71 0.58 -3.16
CA LEU A 19 -7.21 -0.27 -4.24
C LEU A 19 -8.18 -0.35 -5.41
N GLN A 20 -9.48 -0.44 -5.15
CA GLN A 20 -10.50 -0.42 -6.21
C GLN A 20 -10.47 0.88 -6.99
N GLN A 21 -10.39 2.03 -6.30
CA GLN A 21 -10.28 3.34 -6.94
C GLN A 21 -9.02 3.42 -7.81
N LEU A 22 -7.85 3.05 -7.27
CA LEU A 22 -6.58 3.09 -8.00
C LEU A 22 -6.62 2.18 -9.24
N LYS A 23 -7.21 0.99 -9.12
CA LYS A 23 -7.39 0.08 -10.25
C LYS A 23 -8.30 0.68 -11.32
N ALA A 24 -9.40 1.33 -10.93
CA ALA A 24 -10.30 2.04 -11.85
C ALA A 24 -9.62 3.22 -12.56
N GLU A 25 -8.68 3.90 -11.88
CA GLU A 25 -7.84 4.95 -12.44
C GLU A 25 -6.70 4.43 -13.33
N GLY A 26 -6.58 3.10 -13.51
CA GLY A 26 -5.53 2.47 -14.33
C GLY A 26 -4.15 2.46 -13.67
N VAL A 27 -4.08 2.70 -12.36
CA VAL A 27 -2.84 2.65 -11.59
C VAL A 27 -2.32 1.22 -11.54
N ARG A 28 -1.03 1.03 -11.84
CA ARG A 28 -0.39 -0.27 -11.78
C ARG A 28 -0.12 -0.67 -10.32
N LEU A 29 -0.89 -1.63 -9.84
CA LEU A 29 -0.72 -2.23 -8.51
C LEU A 29 0.22 -3.44 -8.57
N ILE A 30 0.92 -3.71 -7.46
CA ILE A 30 1.58 -5.00 -7.21
C ILE A 30 0.59 -5.93 -6.51
N ASP A 31 -0.05 -5.42 -5.47
CA ASP A 31 -1.09 -6.14 -4.72
C ASP A 31 -2.47 -5.61 -5.15
N GLU A 32 -3.29 -6.45 -5.80
CA GLU A 32 -4.65 -6.08 -6.21
C GLU A 32 -5.70 -6.27 -5.10
N ALA A 33 -5.32 -6.93 -4.01
CA ALA A 33 -6.13 -7.12 -2.82
C ALA A 33 -5.26 -6.92 -1.56
N PRO A 34 -5.83 -6.45 -0.45
CA PRO A 34 -5.10 -6.30 0.81
C PRO A 34 -4.52 -7.64 1.29
N ARG A 35 -3.33 -7.60 1.88
CA ARG A 35 -2.73 -8.73 2.60
C ARG A 35 -2.31 -8.31 4.01
N ILE A 36 -2.17 -9.28 4.91
CA ILE A 36 -1.75 -9.00 6.28
C ILE A 36 -0.25 -8.69 6.31
N GLY A 37 0.07 -7.50 6.80
CA GLY A 37 1.42 -7.00 7.04
C GLY A 37 1.87 -7.18 8.49
N ALA A 38 2.87 -6.40 8.88
CA ALA A 38 3.34 -6.35 10.27
C ALA A 38 2.22 -5.84 11.20
N HIS A 39 2.27 -6.18 12.49
CA HIS A 39 1.30 -5.72 13.49
C HIS A 39 -0.19 -5.98 13.14
N LYS A 40 -0.47 -6.99 12.30
CA LYS A 40 -1.82 -7.30 11.78
C LYS A 40 -2.46 -6.16 10.98
N THR A 41 -1.68 -5.22 10.47
CA THR A 41 -2.18 -4.18 9.56
C THR A 41 -2.51 -4.80 8.21
N GLN A 42 -3.48 -4.24 7.50
CA GLN A 42 -3.69 -4.59 6.10
C GLN A 42 -2.77 -3.72 5.25
N ILE A 43 -2.07 -4.31 4.28
CA ILE A 43 -1.14 -3.60 3.40
C ILE A 43 -1.34 -4.00 1.94
N ALA A 44 -0.95 -3.10 1.04
CA ALA A 44 -0.84 -3.38 -0.39
C ALA A 44 0.20 -2.45 -1.04
N PHE A 45 0.93 -2.96 -2.03
CA PHE A 45 1.93 -2.19 -2.75
C PHE A 45 1.46 -1.69 -4.11
N MET A 46 1.84 -0.46 -4.44
CA MET A 46 1.80 0.11 -5.78
C MET A 46 3.12 -0.16 -6.51
N HIS A 47 3.06 -0.40 -7.82
CA HIS A 47 4.28 -0.59 -8.60
C HIS A 47 5.05 0.73 -8.72
N PRO A 48 6.39 0.76 -8.56
CA PRO A 48 7.19 1.99 -8.67
C PRO A 48 6.97 2.81 -9.96
N LYS A 49 6.49 2.18 -11.04
CA LYS A 49 6.21 2.85 -12.32
C LYS A 49 4.98 3.76 -12.24
N ALA A 50 4.11 3.53 -11.26
CA ALA A 50 2.93 4.34 -10.98
C ALA A 50 3.19 5.43 -9.92
N SER A 51 4.37 5.44 -9.31
CA SER A 51 4.70 6.28 -8.15
C SER A 51 6.08 6.93 -8.27
N GLY A 52 6.46 7.37 -9.48
CA GLY A 52 7.67 8.16 -9.70
C GLY A 52 8.99 7.42 -9.41
N GLY A 53 9.00 6.09 -9.49
CA GLY A 53 10.17 5.25 -9.22
C GLY A 53 10.31 4.78 -7.77
N VAL A 54 9.40 5.16 -6.87
CA VAL A 54 9.45 4.80 -5.45
C VAL A 54 8.47 3.67 -5.15
N LEU A 55 8.93 2.57 -4.54
CA LEU A 55 8.02 1.54 -4.04
C LEU A 55 7.12 2.16 -2.95
N THR A 56 5.81 2.05 -3.13
CA THR A 56 4.83 2.72 -2.26
C THR A 56 3.92 1.67 -1.64
N GLU A 57 3.86 1.66 -0.31
CA GLU A 57 2.96 0.84 0.49
C GLU A 57 1.73 1.69 0.88
N LEU A 58 0.55 1.10 0.79
CA LEU A 58 -0.67 1.61 1.42
C LEU A 58 -0.97 0.69 2.59
N CYS A 59 -1.14 1.26 3.78
CA CYS A 59 -1.43 0.50 4.99
C CYS A 59 -2.71 1.00 5.65
N GLN A 60 -3.49 0.07 6.18
CA GLN A 60 -4.63 0.35 7.04
C GLN A 60 -4.38 -0.35 8.38
N PRO A 61 -4.23 0.40 9.49
CA PRO A 61 -4.13 -0.20 10.80
C PRO A 61 -5.40 -0.98 11.11
N GLY A 62 -5.26 -2.09 11.86
CA GLY A 62 -6.43 -2.69 12.50
C GLY A 62 -7.05 -1.66 13.45
N GLU A 63 -8.38 -1.71 13.64
CA GLU A 63 -9.06 -0.76 14.52
C GLU A 63 -8.31 -0.61 15.86
N HIS A 64 -8.08 0.64 16.28
CA HIS A 64 -7.57 0.92 17.61
C HIS A 64 -8.52 0.28 18.62
N GLN A 65 -8.09 -0.83 19.22
CA GLN A 65 -8.65 -1.27 20.48
C GLN A 65 -7.98 -0.39 21.54
N GLU A 66 -8.67 0.69 21.93
CA GLU A 66 -8.35 1.42 23.17
C GLU A 66 -8.49 0.50 24.40
#